data_AF-A0A6I3EFS6-F1
#
_entry.id   AF-A0A6I3EFS6-F1
#
_cell.length_a   1.000
_cell.length_b   1.000
_cell.length_c   1.000
_cell.angle_alpha   90.00
_cell.angle_beta   90.00
_cell.angle_gamma   90.00
#
_symmetry.space_group_name_H-M   'P 1'
#
loop_
_entity.id
_entity.type
_entity.pdbx_description
1 polymer ?
#
loop_
_entity_poly.entity_id
_entity_poly.type
_entity_poly.pdbx_seq_one_letter_code
_entity_poly.pdbx_strand_id
1 'polypeptide(L)' 'AAARMAKAVKEDSGEVMPVCAWVDGEYGISGVYLGVEAEIGKSGVRSVVESALTPSEVEALKAAAEAVRAKQADVKDL' A
#
# COMPACT_ATOMS: atom_id res chain seq x y z
N ALA A 1 10.15 5.06 -11.33
CA ALA A 1 9.21 4.23 -10.54
C ALA A 1 7.92 3.94 -11.31
N ALA A 2 7.10 4.95 -11.66
CA ALA A 2 5.81 4.74 -12.33
C ALA A 2 5.86 3.92 -13.65
N ALA A 3 6.90 4.11 -14.47
CA ALA A 3 7.07 3.31 -15.69
C ALA A 3 7.24 1.79 -15.44
N ARG A 4 7.86 1.41 -14.31
CA ARG A 4 8.01 0.01 -13.90
C ARG A 4 6.66 -0.58 -13.48
N MET A 5 5.87 0.17 -12.71
CA MET A 5 4.50 -0.23 -12.33
C MET A 5 3.63 -0.41 -13.58
N ALA A 6 3.65 0.55 -14.51
CA ALA A 6 2.89 0.46 -15.76
C ALA A 6 3.33 -0.75 -16.61
N LYS A 7 4.62 -1.06 -16.65
CA LYS A 7 5.15 -2.25 -17.31
C LYS A 7 4.66 -3.53 -16.64
N ALA A 8 4.72 -3.63 -15.31
CA ALA A 8 4.23 -4.79 -14.56
C ALA A 8 2.73 -5.05 -14.78
N VAL A 9 1.92 -3.99 -14.84
CA VAL A 9 0.51 -4.09 -15.22
C VAL A 9 0.37 -4.60 -16.65
N LYS A 10 1.09 -4.00 -17.61
CA LYS A 10 1.01 -4.38 -19.02
C LYS A 10 1.42 -5.84 -19.27
N GLU A 11 2.44 -6.31 -18.57
CA GLU A 11 3.01 -7.66 -18.73
C GLU A 11 2.33 -8.69 -17.84
N ASP A 12 1.36 -8.28 -17.00
CA ASP A 12 0.72 -9.14 -16.01
C ASP A 12 1.73 -9.88 -15.11
N SER A 13 2.85 -9.21 -14.79
CA SER A 13 4.09 -9.85 -14.36
C SER A 13 4.02 -10.51 -12.97
N GLY A 14 3.06 -10.13 -12.13
CA GLY A 14 2.99 -10.59 -10.74
C GLY A 14 4.17 -10.10 -9.90
N GLU A 15 4.77 -8.97 -10.30
CA GLU A 15 5.96 -8.44 -9.63
C GLU A 15 5.56 -7.78 -8.30
N VAL A 16 6.24 -8.16 -7.22
CA VAL A 16 6.10 -7.53 -5.91
C VAL A 16 7.00 -6.30 -5.87
N MET A 17 6.41 -5.14 -5.57
CA MET A 17 7.16 -3.89 -5.47
C MET A 17 6.50 -2.91 -4.49
N PRO A 18 7.26 -1.95 -3.93
CA PRO A 18 6.71 -0.94 -3.04
C PRO A 18 5.80 0.03 -3.81
N VAL A 19 4.53 0.10 -3.42
CA VAL A 19 3.50 0.97 -4.02
C VAL A 19 2.59 1.55 -2.93
N CYS A 20 1.85 2.61 -3.25
CA CYS A 20 0.71 3.01 -2.42
C CYS A 20 -0.49 2.12 -2.76
N ALA A 21 -0.85 1.22 -1.84
CA ALA A 21 -1.99 0.32 -1.98
C ALA A 21 -3.00 0.54 -0.86
N TRP A 22 -4.25 0.14 -1.12
CA TRP A 22 -5.30 0.13 -0.10
C TRP A 22 -5.05 -1.03 0.85
N VAL A 23 -4.97 -0.72 2.14
CA VAL A 23 -4.74 -1.70 3.21
C VAL A 23 -6.09 -2.01 3.86
N ASP A 24 -6.42 -3.28 4.02
CA ASP A 24 -7.69 -3.78 4.54
C ASP A 24 -7.52 -5.01 5.45
N GLY A 25 -6.69 -4.85 6.49
CA GLY A 25 -6.42 -5.85 7.52
C GLY A 25 -4.94 -6.19 7.68
N GLU A 26 -4.12 -5.92 6.66
CA GLU A 26 -2.69 -6.21 6.69
C GLU A 26 -1.98 -5.36 7.76
N TYR A 27 -1.03 -5.97 8.47
CA TYR A 27 -0.33 -5.37 9.61
C TYR A 27 -1.27 -4.88 10.74
N GLY A 28 -2.53 -5.34 10.76
CA GLY A 28 -3.57 -4.86 11.69
C GLY A 28 -4.06 -3.44 11.37
N ILE A 29 -3.87 -2.96 10.14
CA ILE A 29 -4.28 -1.65 9.66
C ILE A 29 -5.35 -1.86 8.58
N SER A 30 -6.36 -0.98 8.51
CA SER A 30 -7.40 -1.06 7.48
C SER A 30 -7.91 0.33 7.09
N GLY A 31 -8.55 0.46 5.92
CA GLY A 31 -9.26 1.69 5.55
C GLY A 31 -8.37 2.87 5.18
N VAL A 32 -7.15 2.63 4.68
CA VAL A 32 -6.19 3.69 4.34
C VAL A 32 -5.25 3.26 3.21
N TYR A 33 -4.84 4.21 2.38
CA TYR A 33 -3.77 3.99 1.40
C TYR A 33 -2.40 4.19 2.07
N LEU A 34 -1.54 3.18 2.01
CA LEU A 34 -0.19 3.22 2.57
C LEU A 34 0.85 2.71 1.59
N GLY A 35 2.09 3.18 1.77
CA GLY A 35 3.25 2.64 1.09
C GLY A 35 3.58 1.25 1.63
N VAL A 36 3.23 0.21 0.88
CA VAL A 36 3.42 -1.20 1.24
C VAL A 36 3.92 -1.97 0.03
N GLU A 37 4.46 -3.17 0.26
CA GLU A 37 4.74 -4.08 -0.85
C GLU A 37 3.42 -4.68 -1.34
N ALA A 38 3.23 -4.67 -2.65
CA ALA A 38 2.05 -5.28 -3.25
C ALA A 38 2.41 -5.98 -4.55
N GLU A 39 1.66 -7.03 -4.86
CA GLU A 39 1.76 -7.75 -6.11
C GLU A 39 1.01 -7.00 -7.21
N ILE A 40 1.69 -6.69 -8.31
CA ILE A 40 1.13 -5.95 -9.44
C ILE A 40 0.91 -6.87 -10.63
N GLY A 41 -0.29 -6.81 -11.20
CA GLY A 41 -0.63 -7.47 -12.47
C GLY A 41 -1.58 -6.63 -13.33
N LYS A 42 -2.21 -7.26 -14.33
CA LYS A 42 -3.07 -6.59 -15.32
C LYS A 42 -4.24 -5.83 -14.73
N SER A 43 -4.71 -6.24 -13.55
CA SER A 43 -5.79 -5.60 -12.80
C SER A 43 -5.29 -4.51 -11.84
N GLY A 44 -4.01 -4.16 -11.88
CA GLY A 44 -3.38 -3.27 -10.91
C GLY A 44 -2.85 -4.04 -9.70
N VAL A 45 -3.14 -3.56 -8.50
CA VAL A 45 -2.78 -4.23 -7.24
C VAL A 45 -3.66 -5.47 -7.07
N ARG A 46 -3.04 -6.65 -6.97
CA ARG A 46 -3.72 -7.93 -6.72
C ARG A 46 -3.90 -8.20 -5.23
N SER A 47 -2.84 -7.99 -4.46
CA SER A 47 -2.83 -8.14 -3.01
C SER A 47 -1.66 -7.37 -2.40
N VAL A 48 -1.83 -6.90 -1.17
CA VAL A 48 -0.72 -6.42 -0.34
C VAL A 48 0.04 -7.63 0.18
N VAL A 49 1.37 -7.54 0.19
CA VAL A 49 2.26 -8.59 0.68
C VAL A 49 2.73 -8.21 2.08
N GLU A 50 2.38 -9.04 3.06
CA GLU A 50 2.85 -8.89 4.43
C GLU A 50 4.27 -9.42 4.57
N SER A 51 5.23 -8.52 4.42
CA SER A 51 6.63 -8.79 4.68
C SER A 51 6.91 -8.83 6.18
N ALA A 52 7.93 -9.59 6.58
CA ALA A 52 8.30 -9.72 7.97
C ALA A 52 8.91 -8.39 8.49
N LEU A 53 8.05 -7.54 9.07
CA LEU A 53 8.44 -6.30 9.73
C LEU A 53 8.74 -6.56 11.20
N THR A 54 9.74 -5.85 11.71
CA THR A 54 10.00 -5.78 13.16
C THR A 54 8.87 -5.06 13.90
N PRO A 55 8.71 -5.29 15.21
CA PRO A 55 7.68 -4.57 15.99
C PRO A 55 7.78 -3.06 15.87
N SER A 56 9.00 -2.50 15.83
CA SER A 56 9.22 -1.06 15.64
C SER A 56 8.77 -0.55 14.27
N GLU A 57 8.97 -1.34 13.21
CA GLU A 57 8.55 -0.97 11.85
C GLU A 57 7.02 -1.03 11.71
N VAL A 58 6.37 -2.02 12.36
CA VAL A 58 4.91 -2.09 12.42
C VAL A 58 4.33 -0.88 13.14
N GLU A 59 4.91 -0.47 14.27
CA GLU A 59 4.45 0.74 14.99
C GLU A 59 4.67 2.01 14.16
N ALA A 60 5.79 2.11 13.43
CA ALA A 60 6.03 3.22 12.50
C ALA A 60 5.01 3.23 11.35
N LEU A 61 4.63 2.06 10.82
CA LEU A 61 3.63 1.94 9.76
C LEU A 61 2.23 2.34 10.25
N LYS A 62 1.86 1.97 11.48
CA LYS A 62 0.62 2.43 12.12
C LYS A 62 0.62 3.94 12.33
N ALA A 63 1.73 4.52 12.77
CA ALA A 63 1.83 5.98 12.90
C ALA A 63 1.67 6.69 11.55
N ALA A 64 2.24 6.12 10.46
CA ALA A 64 2.03 6.62 9.11
C ALA A 64 0.56 6.50 8.67
N ALA A 65 -0.12 5.40 9.01
CA ALA A 65 -1.55 5.20 8.76
C ALA A 65 -2.40 6.33 9.36
N GLU A 66 -2.16 6.66 10.63
CA GLU A 66 -2.88 7.73 11.33
C GLU A 66 -2.59 9.11 10.73
N ALA A 67 -1.34 9.38 10.35
CA ALA A 67 -0.99 10.64 9.68
C ALA A 67 -1.73 10.80 8.34
N VAL A 68 -1.86 9.73 7.55
CA VAL A 68 -2.61 9.75 6.29
C VAL A 68 -4.11 9.92 6.55
N ARG A 69 -4.68 9.23 7.53
CA ARG A 69 -6.10 9.38 7.91
C ARG A 69 -6.43 10.81 8.32
N ALA A 70 -5.57 11.45 9.11
CA ALA A 70 -5.73 12.85 9.48
C ALA A 70 -5.79 13.75 8.23
N LYS A 71 -4.94 13.50 7.23
CA LYS A 71 -4.95 14.24 5.96
C LYS A 71 -6.15 13.94 5.06
N GLN A 72 -6.69 12.72 5.10
CA GLN A 72 -7.93 12.40 4.39
C GLN A 72 -9.12 13.16 4.99
N ALA A 73 -9.14 13.40 6.31
CA ALA A 73 -10.19 14.16 6.95
C ALA A 73 -10.25 15.62 6.45
N ASP A 74 -9.09 16.23 6.17
CA ASP A 74 -8.99 17.60 5.62
C ASP A 74 -9.71 17.76 4.26
N VAL A 75 -9.86 16.66 3.51
CA VAL A 75 -10.44 16.66 2.15
C VAL A 75 -11.78 15.92 2.04
N LYS A 76 -12.38 15.53 3.17
CA LYS A 76 -13.60 14.72 3.18
C LYS A 76 -14.84 15.44 2.62
N ASP A 77 -14.86 16.76 2.73
CA ASP A 77 -16.00 17.63 2.36
C ASP A 77 -15.74 18.46 1.09
N LEU A 78 -14.71 18.10 0.31
CA LEU A 78 -14.43 18.63 -1.03
C LEU A 78 -15.30 17.93 -2.09
#